data_AF-X1FAR3-F1
#
_entry.id   AF-X1FAR3-F1
#
_cell.length_a   1.000
_cell.length_b   1.000
_cell.length_c   1.000
_cell.angle_alpha   90.00
_cell.angle_beta   90.00
_cell.angle_gamma   90.00
#
_symmetry.space_group_name_H-M   'P 1'
#
loop_
_entity.id
_entity.type
_entity.pdbx_description
1 polymer ?
#
loop_
_entity_poly.entity_id
_entity_poly.type
_entity_poly.pdbx_seq_one_letter_code
_entity_poly.pdbx_strand_id
1 'polypeptide(L)'
;LGSGSLTIQNGGVVSNTDGFIGKKLGGSGTVTVDGSDPNGNASTWTNSGNLTVGDLGTGTLDIQNGGTVSNMEASIGDQSGGNGSVTVDGVASTWTSSGPLFVGLAGTGSLTIQNGGQVDVALTTTIGSLGTLSINGSGLTTGSFNNYDGGTFHFNDGTLTLNGGTFDQGTVDLNLDGPSVAELPTLNITGGANTANIINAVVGDNNRGALNILSGGSVSNSNGIIGNSFGAAGFVTVDGSGSKWTNSGPL
;
A
#
# COMPACT_ATOMS: atom_id res chain seq x y z
N LEU A 1 -17.70 13.10 24.48
CA LEU A 1 -17.45 12.65 23.10
C LEU A 1 -17.13 13.89 22.28
N GLY A 2 -16.12 13.84 21.43
CA GLY A 2 -15.68 14.99 20.63
C GLY A 2 -15.55 14.57 19.18
N SER A 3 -16.06 15.41 18.28
CA SER A 3 -15.89 15.30 16.84
C SER A 3 -15.07 16.49 16.35
N GLY A 4 -14.14 16.27 15.42
CA GLY A 4 -13.39 17.35 14.78
C GLY A 4 -13.21 17.09 13.29
N SER A 5 -13.12 18.16 12.52
CA SER A 5 -12.76 18.09 11.11
C SER A 5 -11.68 19.12 10.76
N LEU A 6 -10.82 18.77 9.80
CA LEU A 6 -9.84 19.65 9.19
C LEU A 6 -9.88 19.47 7.67
N THR A 7 -9.93 20.57 6.94
CA THR A 7 -9.79 20.57 5.48
C THR A 7 -8.61 21.45 5.11
N ILE A 8 -7.69 20.90 4.32
CA ILE A 8 -6.52 21.59 3.79
C ILE A 8 -6.70 21.65 2.28
N GLN A 9 -6.92 22.84 1.74
CA GLN A 9 -7.28 23.04 0.33
C GLN A 9 -6.61 24.28 -0.25
N ASN A 10 -6.63 24.42 -1.59
CA ASN A 10 -6.12 25.57 -2.33
C ASN A 10 -4.67 25.93 -1.97
N GLY A 11 -3.79 24.91 -1.86
CA GLY A 11 -2.38 25.11 -1.49
C GLY A 11 -2.15 25.42 -0.01
N GLY A 12 -3.15 25.14 0.85
CA GLY A 12 -3.01 25.25 2.29
C GLY A 12 -1.89 24.35 2.83
N VAL A 13 -1.24 24.79 3.91
CA VAL A 13 -0.11 24.07 4.53
C VAL A 13 -0.38 23.92 6.02
N VAL A 14 -0.36 22.67 6.49
CA VAL A 14 -0.39 22.34 7.93
C VAL A 14 0.88 21.58 8.28
N SER A 15 1.49 21.93 9.40
CA SER A 15 2.61 21.18 9.96
C SER A 15 2.50 21.04 11.47
N ASN A 16 2.96 19.90 11.98
CA ASN A 16 3.00 19.58 13.41
C ASN A 16 4.03 18.47 13.67
N THR A 17 4.29 18.17 14.94
CA THR A 17 5.11 17.02 15.32
C THR A 17 4.34 15.72 15.09
N ASP A 18 3.37 15.42 15.96
CA ASP A 18 2.55 14.21 15.85
C ASP A 18 1.12 14.54 15.48
N GLY A 19 0.56 13.81 14.52
CA GLY A 19 -0.81 13.93 14.03
C GLY A 19 -1.69 12.82 14.59
N PHE A 20 -2.85 13.19 15.14
CA PHE A 20 -3.84 12.21 15.61
C PHE A 20 -5.21 12.54 15.03
N ILE A 21 -5.84 11.55 14.40
CA ILE A 21 -7.24 11.61 13.98
C ILE A 21 -7.98 10.53 14.78
N GLY A 22 -8.95 10.92 15.61
CA GLY A 22 -9.65 9.95 16.48
C GLY A 22 -8.80 9.43 17.64
N LYS A 23 -8.14 10.32 18.40
CA LYS A 23 -7.16 9.97 19.45
C LYS A 23 -7.73 9.15 20.61
N LYS A 24 -8.87 9.56 21.16
CA LYS A 24 -9.41 8.99 22.40
C LYS A 24 -10.63 8.13 22.12
N LEU A 25 -10.93 7.21 23.04
CA LEU A 25 -12.13 6.39 23.01
C LEU A 25 -13.40 7.25 22.81
N GLY A 26 -14.19 6.91 21.80
CA GLY A 26 -15.39 7.64 21.40
C GLY A 26 -15.15 9.02 20.77
N GLY A 27 -13.88 9.39 20.52
CA GLY A 27 -13.52 10.53 19.70
C GLY A 27 -13.60 10.18 18.21
N SER A 28 -14.09 11.12 17.41
CA SER A 28 -14.12 10.99 15.95
C SER A 28 -13.39 12.17 15.30
N GLY A 29 -12.58 11.89 14.29
CA GLY A 29 -11.88 12.91 13.53
C GLY A 29 -11.91 12.63 12.03
N THR A 30 -11.94 13.69 11.23
CA THR A 30 -11.82 13.60 9.78
C THR A 30 -10.84 14.66 9.28
N VAL A 31 -9.89 14.27 8.45
CA VAL A 31 -8.97 15.18 7.77
C VAL A 31 -9.07 14.96 6.27
N THR A 32 -9.21 16.05 5.52
CA THR A 32 -9.18 16.02 4.06
C THR A 32 -8.05 16.92 3.56
N VAL A 33 -7.16 16.39 2.73
CA VAL A 33 -6.08 17.12 2.06
C VAL A 33 -6.38 17.11 0.56
N ASP A 34 -6.79 18.25 0.04
CA ASP A 34 -7.43 18.36 -1.27
C ASP A 34 -6.74 19.38 -2.17
N GLY A 35 -6.30 18.93 -3.35
CA GLY A 35 -6.00 19.83 -4.44
C GLY A 35 -4.67 20.57 -4.33
N SER A 36 -4.52 21.53 -5.24
CA SER A 36 -3.45 22.53 -5.27
C SER A 36 -4.04 23.92 -5.45
N ASP A 37 -3.23 24.96 -5.24
CA ASP A 37 -3.59 26.33 -5.64
C ASP A 37 -3.48 26.51 -7.18
N PRO A 38 -3.94 27.66 -7.73
CA PRO A 38 -3.82 27.95 -9.16
C PRO A 38 -2.38 28.08 -9.70
N ASN A 39 -1.38 28.15 -8.82
CA ASN A 39 0.04 28.20 -9.20
C ASN A 39 0.69 26.80 -9.17
N GLY A 40 -0.07 25.75 -8.83
CA GLY A 40 0.42 24.37 -8.75
C GLY A 40 1.02 23.99 -7.39
N ASN A 41 0.86 24.80 -6.35
CA ASN A 41 1.31 24.43 -5.01
C ASN A 41 0.28 23.47 -4.37
N ALA A 42 0.69 22.24 -4.07
CA ALA A 42 -0.17 21.25 -3.45
C ALA A 42 -0.65 21.70 -2.05
N SER A 43 -1.87 21.29 -1.68
CA SER A 43 -2.31 21.30 -0.29
C SER A 43 -1.52 20.25 0.48
N THR A 44 -0.93 20.62 1.61
CA THR A 44 0.03 19.77 2.32
C THR A 44 -0.26 19.61 3.81
N TRP A 45 -0.06 18.39 4.31
CA TRP A 45 0.02 18.11 5.73
C TRP A 45 1.32 17.38 6.07
N THR A 46 2.16 18.02 6.89
CA THR A 46 3.48 17.50 7.26
C THR A 46 3.53 17.20 8.75
N ASN A 47 3.72 15.94 9.10
CA ASN A 47 4.00 15.49 10.46
C ASN A 47 5.50 15.21 10.55
N SER A 48 6.26 15.93 11.39
CA SER A 48 7.68 15.62 11.56
C SER A 48 7.93 14.36 12.41
N GLY A 49 6.89 13.90 13.13
CA GLY A 49 6.81 12.66 13.87
C GLY A 49 5.71 11.75 13.35
N ASN A 50 4.94 11.17 14.25
CA ASN A 50 4.03 10.07 13.92
C ASN A 50 2.67 10.58 13.40
N LEU A 51 2.04 9.82 12.50
CA LEU A 51 0.66 10.00 12.08
C LEU A 51 -0.17 8.79 12.50
N THR A 52 -1.14 9.02 13.39
CA THR A 52 -2.07 7.99 13.84
C THR A 52 -3.50 8.30 13.39
N VAL A 53 -4.08 7.39 12.63
CA VAL A 53 -5.46 7.46 12.13
C VAL A 53 -6.29 6.38 12.82
N GLY A 54 -7.17 6.78 13.74
CA GLY A 54 -7.91 5.87 14.61
C GLY A 54 -7.00 5.23 15.67
N ASP A 55 -6.68 5.99 16.72
CA ASP A 55 -5.89 5.51 17.87
C ASP A 55 -6.75 4.61 18.78
N LEU A 56 -7.49 5.18 19.74
CA LEU A 56 -8.55 4.51 20.49
C LEU A 56 -9.96 4.86 19.98
N GLY A 57 -10.07 5.81 19.05
CA GLY A 57 -11.31 6.31 18.49
C GLY A 57 -11.44 6.03 16.99
N THR A 58 -12.25 6.83 16.30
CA THR A 58 -12.45 6.73 14.84
C THR A 58 -11.71 7.86 14.13
N GLY A 59 -10.87 7.52 13.17
CA GLY A 59 -10.16 8.49 12.34
C GLY A 59 -10.31 8.20 10.86
N THR A 60 -10.57 9.25 10.09
CA THR A 60 -10.58 9.19 8.63
C THR A 60 -9.61 10.23 8.06
N LEU A 61 -8.77 9.81 7.10
CA LEU A 61 -7.92 10.68 6.30
C LEU A 61 -8.19 10.45 4.81
N ASP A 62 -8.57 11.51 4.11
CA ASP A 62 -8.73 11.51 2.66
C ASP A 62 -7.67 12.42 2.03
N ILE A 63 -6.86 11.85 1.13
CA ILE A 63 -5.83 12.55 0.37
C ILE A 63 -6.24 12.50 -1.09
N GLN A 64 -6.64 13.64 -1.65
CA GLN A 64 -7.31 13.67 -2.94
C GLN A 64 -6.92 14.84 -3.85
N ASN A 65 -7.17 14.67 -5.15
CA ASN A 65 -7.00 15.68 -6.20
C ASN A 65 -5.61 16.35 -6.25
N GLY A 66 -4.54 15.67 -5.83
CA GLY A 66 -3.19 16.25 -5.77
C GLY A 66 -2.74 16.72 -4.37
N GLY A 67 -3.53 16.43 -3.33
CA GLY A 67 -3.12 16.64 -1.95
C GLY A 67 -1.91 15.79 -1.56
N THR A 68 -1.10 16.28 -0.62
CA THR A 68 0.14 15.61 -0.18
C THR A 68 0.22 15.49 1.33
N VAL A 69 0.53 14.30 1.84
CA VAL A 69 0.77 14.04 3.26
C VAL A 69 2.16 13.44 3.47
N SER A 70 2.84 13.85 4.54
CA SER A 70 4.07 13.19 4.98
C SER A 70 4.14 12.99 6.48
N ASN A 71 4.84 11.92 6.90
CA ASN A 71 5.10 11.60 8.29
C ASN A 71 6.44 10.85 8.48
N MET A 72 6.86 10.69 9.75
CA MET A 72 7.93 9.77 10.13
C MET A 72 7.42 8.34 10.18
N GLU A 73 6.48 8.02 11.06
CA GLU A 73 5.87 6.68 11.19
C GLU A 73 4.35 6.79 11.14
N ALA A 74 3.68 5.78 10.60
CA ALA A 74 2.23 5.79 10.46
C ALA A 74 1.54 4.55 11.02
N SER A 75 0.42 4.76 11.70
CA SER A 75 -0.49 3.70 12.16
C SER A 75 -1.93 4.00 11.77
N ILE A 76 -2.63 3.01 11.23
CA ILE A 76 -4.07 3.05 10.93
C ILE A 76 -4.75 1.98 11.77
N GLY A 77 -5.64 2.36 12.70
CA GLY A 77 -6.22 1.43 13.67
C GLY A 77 -5.17 0.94 14.67
N ASP A 78 -4.59 1.86 15.45
CA ASP A 78 -3.39 1.62 16.26
C ASP A 78 -3.66 0.77 17.51
N GLN A 79 -4.69 1.13 18.29
CA GLN A 79 -5.00 0.47 19.56
C GLN A 79 -6.29 -0.35 19.47
N SER A 80 -6.49 -1.25 20.45
CA SER A 80 -7.72 -2.02 20.57
C SER A 80 -8.95 -1.10 20.64
N GLY A 81 -9.91 -1.31 19.73
CA GLY A 81 -11.10 -0.47 19.59
C GLY A 81 -10.91 0.77 18.70
N GLY A 82 -9.68 1.06 18.27
CA GLY A 82 -9.37 2.05 17.25
C GLY A 82 -9.90 1.64 15.88
N ASN A 83 -10.44 2.60 15.14
CA ASN A 83 -10.93 2.40 13.78
C ASN A 83 -10.35 3.49 12.87
N GLY A 84 -9.36 3.11 12.06
CA GLY A 84 -8.70 4.01 11.13
C GLY A 84 -9.06 3.72 9.68
N SER A 85 -9.28 4.76 8.88
CA SER A 85 -9.47 4.65 7.43
C SER A 85 -8.66 5.73 6.73
N VAL A 86 -7.83 5.33 5.77
CA VAL A 86 -7.07 6.24 4.90
C VAL A 86 -7.38 5.93 3.44
N THR A 87 -7.70 6.97 2.67
CA THR A 87 -7.87 6.89 1.22
C THR A 87 -6.86 7.82 0.54
N VAL A 88 -6.10 7.29 -0.42
CA VAL A 88 -5.26 8.07 -1.32
C VAL A 88 -5.81 7.93 -2.73
N ASP A 89 -6.49 8.99 -3.18
CA ASP A 89 -7.33 8.98 -4.38
C ASP A 89 -6.90 10.04 -5.40
N GLY A 90 -6.71 9.63 -6.64
CA GLY A 90 -6.49 10.55 -7.76
C GLY A 90 -5.02 10.77 -8.09
N VAL A 91 -4.79 11.12 -9.35
CA VAL A 91 -3.46 11.43 -9.88
C VAL A 91 -2.81 12.55 -9.05
N ALA A 92 -1.51 12.36 -8.75
CA ALA A 92 -0.69 13.27 -7.94
C ALA A 92 -1.07 13.38 -6.46
N SER A 93 -2.10 12.67 -5.99
CA SER A 93 -2.35 12.52 -4.55
C SER A 93 -1.28 11.60 -3.96
N THR A 94 -0.56 12.08 -2.95
CA THR A 94 0.60 11.36 -2.41
C THR A 94 0.61 11.26 -0.89
N TRP A 95 1.10 10.14 -0.40
CA TRP A 95 1.43 9.94 1.01
C TRP A 95 2.82 9.34 1.16
N THR A 96 3.70 10.01 1.88
CA THR A 96 5.07 9.54 2.15
C THR A 96 5.30 9.29 3.64
N SER A 97 5.68 8.07 4.00
CA SER A 97 6.16 7.69 5.33
C SER A 97 7.65 7.39 5.27
N SER A 98 8.48 8.16 5.99
CA SER A 98 9.94 7.93 6.03
C SER A 98 10.37 6.76 6.92
N GLY A 99 9.43 6.20 7.68
CA GLY A 99 9.54 5.05 8.55
C GLY A 99 8.51 3.98 8.20
N PRO A 100 8.13 3.09 9.13
CA PRO A 100 7.18 2.02 8.84
C PRO A 100 5.74 2.54 8.75
N LEU A 101 4.90 1.75 8.09
CA LEU A 101 3.45 1.92 8.01
C LEU A 101 2.79 0.66 8.57
N PHE A 102 1.93 0.84 9.57
CA PHE A 102 1.15 -0.21 10.20
C PHE A 102 -0.34 -0.05 9.89
N VAL A 103 -0.98 -1.12 9.42
CA VAL A 103 -2.41 -1.15 9.10
C VAL A 103 -3.08 -2.24 9.92
N GLY A 104 -3.86 -1.86 10.92
CA GLY A 104 -4.70 -2.75 11.73
C GLY A 104 -3.93 -3.77 12.56
N LEU A 105 -2.92 -3.34 13.33
CA LEU A 105 -2.17 -4.22 14.24
C LEU A 105 -3.01 -4.66 15.46
N ALA A 106 -3.60 -3.71 16.19
CA ALA A 106 -4.46 -4.01 17.35
C ALA A 106 -5.90 -3.49 17.19
N GLY A 107 -6.10 -2.42 16.41
CA GLY A 107 -7.41 -1.91 16.00
C GLY A 107 -7.76 -2.30 14.57
N THR A 108 -8.92 -1.85 14.09
CA THR A 108 -9.32 -2.03 12.69
C THR A 108 -8.69 -0.93 11.84
N GLY A 109 -7.90 -1.29 10.84
CA GLY A 109 -7.23 -0.35 9.96
C GLY A 109 -7.52 -0.63 8.49
N SER A 110 -7.82 0.41 7.71
CA SER A 110 -8.00 0.31 6.26
C SER A 110 -7.18 1.35 5.52
N LEU A 111 -6.42 0.91 4.51
CA LEU A 111 -5.78 1.77 3.51
C LEU A 111 -6.27 1.39 2.12
N THR A 112 -6.82 2.37 1.40
CA THR A 112 -7.19 2.25 0.00
C THR A 112 -6.36 3.22 -0.84
N ILE A 113 -5.71 2.69 -1.88
CA ILE A 113 -4.97 3.48 -2.87
C ILE A 113 -5.64 3.28 -4.22
N GLN A 114 -6.13 4.36 -4.84
CA GLN A 114 -6.95 4.27 -6.05
C GLN A 114 -6.79 5.46 -7.01
N ASN A 115 -7.24 5.25 -8.25
CA ASN A 115 -7.33 6.27 -9.30
C ASN A 115 -6.03 7.08 -9.54
N GLY A 116 -4.86 6.44 -9.41
CA GLY A 116 -3.56 7.07 -9.63
C GLY A 116 -2.89 7.66 -8.39
N GLY A 117 -3.51 7.54 -7.21
CA GLY A 117 -2.87 7.89 -5.93
C GLY A 117 -1.61 7.06 -5.66
N GLN A 118 -0.68 7.59 -4.86
CA GLN A 118 0.62 6.97 -4.60
C GLN A 118 0.96 6.99 -3.11
N VAL A 119 1.46 5.86 -2.60
CA VAL A 119 2.01 5.75 -1.24
C VAL A 119 3.45 5.29 -1.32
N ASP A 120 4.35 5.99 -0.61
CA ASP A 120 5.77 5.65 -0.49
C ASP A 120 6.10 5.43 0.99
N VAL A 121 6.60 4.23 1.31
CA VAL A 121 7.00 3.82 2.66
C VAL A 121 8.47 3.42 2.62
N ALA A 122 9.36 4.20 3.23
CA ALA A 122 10.80 3.94 3.11
C ALA A 122 11.22 2.61 3.77
N LEU A 123 10.52 2.18 4.82
CA LEU A 123 10.82 0.95 5.56
C LEU A 123 9.81 -0.16 5.23
N THR A 124 8.99 -0.57 6.19
CA THR A 124 8.09 -1.72 6.04
C THR A 124 6.64 -1.31 6.08
N THR A 125 5.86 -1.78 5.11
CA THR A 125 4.40 -1.80 5.20
C THR A 125 3.96 -3.12 5.83
N THR A 126 3.32 -3.05 7.00
CA THR A 126 2.80 -4.22 7.72
C THR A 126 1.29 -4.15 7.83
N ILE A 127 0.62 -5.21 7.40
CA ILE A 127 -0.82 -5.41 7.58
C ILE A 127 -1.00 -6.42 8.71
N GLY A 128 -1.60 -5.96 9.81
CA GLY A 128 -1.98 -6.83 10.93
C GLY A 128 -3.25 -7.61 10.64
N SER A 129 -3.62 -8.51 11.56
CA SER A 129 -4.79 -9.40 11.41
C SER A 129 -6.14 -8.67 11.25
N LEU A 130 -6.23 -7.40 11.67
CA LEU A 130 -7.40 -6.54 11.53
C LEU A 130 -7.18 -5.42 10.50
N GLY A 131 -6.11 -5.55 9.71
CA GLY A 131 -5.72 -4.64 8.65
C GLY A 131 -6.32 -5.02 7.30
N THR A 132 -6.67 -4.02 6.52
CA THR A 132 -6.98 -4.16 5.09
C THR A 132 -6.18 -3.16 4.29
N LEU A 133 -5.48 -3.64 3.27
CA LEU A 133 -4.85 -2.81 2.24
C LEU A 133 -5.42 -3.17 0.87
N SER A 134 -5.89 -2.18 0.14
CA SER A 134 -6.36 -2.35 -1.24
C SER A 134 -5.61 -1.42 -2.21
N ILE A 135 -5.13 -1.98 -3.32
CA ILE A 135 -4.54 -1.23 -4.44
C ILE A 135 -5.43 -1.44 -5.68
N ASN A 136 -6.05 -0.36 -6.15
CA ASN A 136 -7.07 -0.35 -7.19
C ASN A 136 -6.72 0.66 -8.31
N GLY A 137 -5.57 0.46 -8.97
CA GLY A 137 -5.14 1.28 -10.12
C GLY A 137 -4.11 2.35 -9.77
N SER A 138 -3.38 2.10 -8.69
CA SER A 138 -2.48 3.04 -8.01
C SER A 138 -1.13 2.40 -7.67
N GLY A 139 -0.23 3.12 -6.99
CA GLY A 139 1.07 2.59 -6.59
C GLY A 139 1.32 2.59 -5.09
N LEU A 140 1.95 1.51 -4.62
CA LEU A 140 2.65 1.45 -3.34
C LEU A 140 4.12 1.13 -3.61
N THR A 141 5.03 1.96 -3.11
CA THR A 141 6.45 1.63 -3.00
C THR A 141 6.80 1.41 -1.54
N THR A 142 7.47 0.29 -1.24
CA THR A 142 7.88 -0.03 0.13
C THR A 142 9.25 -0.72 0.16
N GLY A 143 9.97 -0.60 1.27
CA GLY A 143 11.20 -1.35 1.49
C GLY A 143 10.94 -2.82 1.83
N SER A 144 9.87 -3.14 2.55
CA SER A 144 9.41 -4.52 2.80
C SER A 144 7.90 -4.55 2.97
N PHE A 145 7.31 -5.70 2.68
CA PHE A 145 5.87 -5.89 2.77
C PHE A 145 5.58 -7.12 3.63
N ASN A 146 4.83 -6.94 4.72
CA ASN A 146 4.48 -8.00 5.65
C ASN A 146 2.96 -8.12 5.80
N ASN A 147 2.40 -9.30 5.50
CA ASN A 147 1.01 -9.66 5.76
C ASN A 147 0.89 -11.07 6.39
N TYR A 148 1.95 -11.56 7.04
CA TYR A 148 1.95 -12.90 7.65
C TYR A 148 1.05 -13.03 8.90
N ASP A 149 0.59 -11.91 9.46
CA ASP A 149 -0.34 -11.89 10.60
C ASP A 149 -1.81 -12.13 10.19
N GLY A 150 -2.08 -12.43 8.92
CA GLY A 150 -3.42 -12.79 8.43
C GLY A 150 -4.32 -11.59 8.12
N GLY A 151 -3.73 -10.43 7.83
CA GLY A 151 -4.46 -9.29 7.31
C GLY A 151 -4.99 -9.52 5.90
N THR A 152 -5.84 -8.60 5.44
CA THR A 152 -6.44 -8.66 4.10
C THR A 152 -5.67 -7.77 3.13
N PHE A 153 -5.13 -8.36 2.07
CA PHE A 153 -4.47 -7.63 1.00
C PHE A 153 -5.21 -7.86 -0.33
N HIS A 154 -5.78 -6.80 -0.89
CA HIS A 154 -6.40 -6.81 -2.21
C HIS A 154 -5.49 -6.10 -3.20
N PHE A 155 -4.81 -6.88 -4.05
CA PHE A 155 -4.01 -6.33 -5.14
C PHE A 155 -4.76 -6.44 -6.46
N ASN A 156 -5.71 -5.54 -6.68
CA ASN A 156 -6.63 -5.63 -7.80
C ASN A 156 -6.04 -5.02 -9.08
N ASP A 157 -5.40 -3.85 -8.97
CA ASP A 157 -4.83 -3.13 -10.09
C ASP A 157 -3.70 -2.20 -9.63
N GLY A 158 -2.83 -1.78 -10.55
CA GLY A 158 -1.73 -0.87 -10.27
C GLY A 158 -0.43 -1.59 -9.89
N THR A 159 0.46 -0.90 -9.20
CA THR A 159 1.84 -1.36 -8.97
C THR A 159 2.20 -1.44 -7.50
N LEU A 160 2.75 -2.57 -7.07
CA LEU A 160 3.46 -2.69 -5.80
C LEU A 160 4.95 -2.84 -6.11
N THR A 161 5.78 -1.94 -5.61
CA THR A 161 7.23 -2.00 -5.77
C THR A 161 7.90 -2.24 -4.43
N LEU A 162 8.72 -3.30 -4.37
CA LEU A 162 9.67 -3.53 -3.30
C LEU A 162 11.06 -3.12 -3.76
N ASN A 163 11.63 -2.12 -3.10
CA ASN A 163 12.97 -1.61 -3.39
C ASN A 163 13.96 -2.09 -2.31
N GLY A 164 14.29 -3.38 -2.38
CA GLY A 164 15.00 -4.11 -1.33
C GLY A 164 14.07 -4.93 -0.43
N GLY A 165 14.62 -5.42 0.68
CA GLY A 165 13.88 -6.14 1.72
C GLY A 165 13.11 -7.37 1.24
N THR A 166 12.00 -7.70 1.92
CA THR A 166 11.23 -8.92 1.66
C THR A 166 9.75 -8.65 1.42
N PHE A 167 9.18 -9.32 0.42
CA PHE A 167 7.74 -9.48 0.23
C PHE A 167 7.28 -10.77 0.89
N ASP A 168 6.57 -10.65 2.01
CA ASP A 168 5.97 -11.76 2.74
C ASP A 168 4.48 -11.49 2.94
N GLN A 169 3.64 -12.08 2.11
CA GLN A 169 2.19 -11.98 2.23
C GLN A 169 1.57 -13.09 3.10
N GLY A 170 2.40 -13.83 3.86
CA GLY A 170 2.00 -15.02 4.60
C GLY A 170 2.08 -16.29 3.75
N THR A 171 1.63 -17.42 4.32
CA THR A 171 1.59 -18.72 3.63
C THR A 171 0.39 -18.81 2.69
N VAL A 172 0.37 -17.94 1.68
CA VAL A 172 -0.65 -17.90 0.63
C VAL A 172 0.02 -17.72 -0.73
N ASP A 173 -0.66 -18.14 -1.78
CA ASP A 173 -0.16 -18.04 -3.15
C ASP A 173 0.04 -16.58 -3.56
N LEU A 174 1.18 -16.29 -4.21
CA LEU A 174 1.35 -15.02 -4.90
C LEU A 174 0.39 -15.01 -6.07
N ASN A 175 -0.73 -14.32 -5.92
CA ASN A 175 -1.76 -14.22 -6.94
C ASN A 175 -1.75 -12.84 -7.59
N LEU A 176 -1.11 -12.74 -8.74
CA LEU A 176 -1.12 -11.55 -9.59
C LEU A 176 -2.10 -11.83 -10.73
N ASP A 177 -3.39 -11.77 -10.42
CA ASP A 177 -4.47 -11.98 -11.38
C ASP A 177 -5.54 -10.92 -11.14
N GLY A 178 -5.65 -9.96 -12.06
CA GLY A 178 -6.62 -8.88 -11.95
C GLY A 178 -8.06 -9.40 -11.89
N PRO A 179 -9.01 -8.66 -11.29
CA PRO A 179 -10.41 -9.08 -11.23
C PRO A 179 -11.10 -9.10 -12.60
N SER A 180 -10.60 -8.34 -13.59
CA SER A 180 -11.03 -8.40 -14.99
C SER A 180 -9.87 -8.12 -15.95
N VAL A 181 -10.14 -8.14 -17.25
CA VAL A 181 -9.16 -7.83 -18.30
C VAL A 181 -8.72 -6.36 -18.33
N ALA A 182 -9.41 -5.46 -17.62
CA ALA A 182 -9.02 -4.06 -17.53
C ALA A 182 -7.88 -3.85 -16.53
N GLU A 183 -7.93 -4.54 -15.40
CA GLU A 183 -7.00 -4.40 -14.29
C GLU A 183 -5.70 -5.20 -14.50
N LEU A 184 -4.59 -4.62 -14.04
CA LEU A 184 -3.26 -5.19 -14.16
C LEU A 184 -2.47 -5.00 -12.85
N PRO A 185 -2.61 -5.92 -11.87
CA PRO A 185 -1.73 -5.93 -10.71
C PRO A 185 -0.29 -6.26 -11.15
N THR A 186 0.62 -5.36 -10.82
CA THR A 186 2.04 -5.42 -11.21
C THR A 186 2.95 -5.43 -9.97
N LEU A 187 3.58 -6.56 -9.67
CA LEU A 187 4.57 -6.66 -8.60
C LEU A 187 5.97 -6.42 -9.16
N ASN A 188 6.68 -5.42 -8.63
CA ASN A 188 8.09 -5.16 -8.91
C ASN A 188 8.94 -5.59 -7.71
N ILE A 189 9.81 -6.56 -7.90
CA ILE A 189 10.85 -6.99 -6.94
C ILE A 189 12.17 -6.44 -7.47
N THR A 190 12.67 -5.35 -6.86
CA THR A 190 13.87 -4.64 -7.31
C THR A 190 14.84 -4.34 -6.17
N GLY A 191 16.02 -3.79 -6.46
CA GLY A 191 16.97 -3.32 -5.45
C GLY A 191 17.48 -4.43 -4.51
N GLY A 192 17.56 -5.67 -4.99
CA GLY A 192 17.93 -6.82 -4.17
C GLY A 192 16.78 -7.39 -3.32
N ALA A 193 15.54 -6.94 -3.52
CA ALA A 193 14.37 -7.48 -2.83
C ALA A 193 14.20 -8.99 -3.06
N ASN A 194 13.56 -9.68 -2.12
CA ASN A 194 13.19 -11.09 -2.28
C ASN A 194 11.73 -11.36 -1.90
N THR A 195 11.16 -12.46 -2.38
CA THR A 195 9.91 -12.99 -1.83
C THR A 195 10.17 -14.01 -0.73
N ALA A 196 9.20 -14.20 0.15
CA ALA A 196 9.17 -15.26 1.16
C ALA A 196 7.83 -16.01 1.12
N ASN A 197 7.84 -17.27 1.55
CA ASN A 197 6.65 -18.09 1.79
C ASN A 197 5.72 -18.31 0.58
N ILE A 198 6.21 -18.15 -0.65
CA ILE A 198 5.42 -18.37 -1.85
C ILE A 198 5.42 -19.85 -2.22
N ILE A 199 4.23 -20.47 -2.20
CA ILE A 199 4.03 -21.84 -2.69
C ILE A 199 3.76 -21.79 -4.19
N ASN A 200 2.62 -21.21 -4.59
CA ASN A 200 2.33 -20.97 -6.00
C ASN A 200 2.56 -19.50 -6.35
N ALA A 201 3.19 -19.25 -7.50
CA ALA A 201 3.30 -17.93 -8.11
C ALA A 201 2.45 -17.90 -9.38
N VAL A 202 1.33 -17.20 -9.29
CA VAL A 202 0.32 -17.08 -10.34
C VAL A 202 0.40 -15.69 -10.96
N VAL A 203 0.61 -15.63 -12.28
CA VAL A 203 0.71 -14.39 -13.03
C VAL A 203 -0.25 -14.44 -14.23
N GLY A 204 -1.39 -13.76 -14.10
CA GLY A 204 -2.46 -13.74 -15.11
C GLY A 204 -3.02 -15.13 -15.40
N ASP A 205 -3.69 -15.76 -14.42
CA ASP A 205 -4.34 -17.06 -14.61
C ASP A 205 -5.60 -16.93 -15.45
N ASN A 206 -6.52 -16.04 -15.06
CA ASN A 206 -7.80 -15.82 -15.75
C ASN A 206 -7.85 -14.47 -16.47
N ASN A 207 -7.13 -13.48 -15.95
CA ASN A 207 -7.10 -12.13 -16.48
C ASN A 207 -5.64 -11.71 -16.68
N ARG A 208 -5.29 -10.47 -16.34
CA ARG A 208 -3.96 -9.92 -16.55
C ARG A 208 -3.22 -9.83 -15.23
N GLY A 209 -1.90 -10.03 -15.28
CA GLY A 209 -1.03 -9.87 -14.14
C GLY A 209 0.40 -9.70 -14.58
N ALA A 210 1.21 -8.99 -13.79
CA ALA A 210 2.60 -8.75 -14.11
C ALA A 210 3.53 -8.95 -12.91
N LEU A 211 4.65 -9.64 -13.15
CA LEU A 211 5.75 -9.81 -12.22
C LEU A 211 7.04 -9.32 -12.86
N ASN A 212 7.67 -8.29 -12.29
CA ASN A 212 8.96 -7.79 -12.72
C ASN A 212 10.00 -8.06 -11.64
N ILE A 213 11.07 -8.77 -12.01
CA ILE A 213 12.20 -9.09 -11.15
C ILE A 213 13.40 -8.37 -11.74
N LEU A 214 13.75 -7.26 -11.11
CA LEU A 214 14.66 -6.26 -11.65
C LEU A 214 15.84 -6.01 -10.71
N SER A 215 16.95 -5.49 -11.23
CA SER A 215 18.08 -4.95 -10.43
C SER A 215 18.47 -5.77 -9.19
N GLY A 216 18.66 -7.08 -9.34
CA GLY A 216 19.07 -7.98 -8.26
C GLY A 216 17.92 -8.60 -7.47
N GLY A 217 16.67 -8.32 -7.82
CA GLY A 217 15.49 -8.91 -7.21
C GLY A 217 15.45 -10.43 -7.33
N SER A 218 14.80 -11.10 -6.39
CA SER A 218 14.68 -12.56 -6.41
C SER A 218 13.30 -13.05 -6.03
N VAL A 219 12.79 -14.02 -6.79
CA VAL A 219 11.53 -14.71 -6.50
C VAL A 219 11.83 -16.20 -6.44
N SER A 220 11.30 -16.86 -5.42
CA SER A 220 11.34 -18.32 -5.32
C SER A 220 9.96 -18.88 -4.96
N ASN A 221 9.57 -19.97 -5.61
CA ASN A 221 8.29 -20.63 -5.41
C ASN A 221 8.36 -22.11 -5.81
N SER A 222 7.33 -22.87 -5.42
CA SER A 222 7.21 -24.29 -5.75
C SER A 222 6.61 -24.50 -7.14
N ASN A 223 5.46 -23.89 -7.44
CA ASN A 223 4.80 -24.02 -8.75
C ASN A 223 4.51 -22.65 -9.35
N GLY A 224 4.72 -22.49 -10.65
CA GLY A 224 4.45 -21.25 -11.38
C GLY A 224 3.28 -21.42 -12.34
N ILE A 225 2.55 -20.34 -12.58
CA ILE A 225 1.51 -20.26 -13.60
C ILE A 225 1.65 -18.91 -14.31
N ILE A 226 1.69 -18.92 -15.65
CA ILE A 226 1.72 -17.70 -16.47
C ILE A 226 0.72 -17.84 -17.62
N GLY A 227 -0.32 -17.00 -17.66
CA GLY A 227 -1.23 -16.91 -18.82
C GLY A 227 -1.98 -18.21 -19.15
N ASN A 228 -2.61 -18.83 -18.16
CA ASN A 228 -3.15 -20.19 -18.26
C ASN A 228 -4.49 -20.28 -19.02
N SER A 229 -5.47 -19.43 -18.69
CA SER A 229 -6.80 -19.47 -19.31
C SER A 229 -6.85 -18.76 -20.67
N PHE A 230 -7.82 -19.15 -21.50
CA PHE A 230 -8.06 -18.50 -22.79
C PHE A 230 -8.38 -17.01 -22.60
N GLY A 231 -7.55 -16.13 -23.17
CA GLY A 231 -7.71 -14.68 -23.05
C GLY A 231 -7.01 -14.05 -21.85
N ALA A 232 -6.42 -14.86 -20.95
CA ALA A 232 -5.55 -14.38 -19.88
C ALA A 232 -4.20 -13.91 -20.44
N ALA A 233 -3.53 -13.00 -19.72
CA ALA A 233 -2.20 -12.51 -20.08
C ALA A 233 -1.32 -12.32 -18.85
N GLY A 234 -0.42 -13.28 -18.62
CA GLY A 234 0.65 -13.16 -17.65
C GLY A 234 1.90 -12.52 -18.27
N PHE A 235 2.43 -11.49 -17.62
CA PHE A 235 3.66 -10.82 -18.03
C PHE A 235 4.73 -11.04 -16.97
N VAL A 236 5.83 -11.70 -17.34
CA VAL A 236 6.98 -11.84 -16.43
C VAL A 236 8.24 -11.29 -17.07
N THR A 237 8.91 -10.38 -16.37
CA THR A 237 10.21 -9.83 -16.75
C THR A 237 11.24 -10.23 -15.70
N VAL A 238 12.35 -10.83 -16.12
CA VAL A 238 13.53 -11.05 -15.27
C VAL A 238 14.71 -10.38 -15.96
N ASP A 239 15.13 -9.23 -15.45
CA ASP A 239 16.14 -8.39 -16.10
C ASP A 239 17.05 -7.67 -15.08
N GLY A 240 18.26 -7.33 -15.51
CA GLY A 240 19.27 -6.70 -14.68
C GLY A 240 20.18 -7.69 -13.92
N SER A 241 21.34 -7.18 -13.51
CA SER A 241 22.35 -8.00 -12.84
C SER A 241 21.83 -8.59 -11.53
N GLY A 242 21.99 -9.90 -11.35
CA GLY A 242 21.58 -10.62 -10.14
C GLY A 242 20.09 -10.98 -10.04
N SER A 243 19.25 -10.47 -10.94
CA SER A 243 17.81 -10.78 -10.94
C SER A 243 17.54 -12.25 -11.22
N LYS A 244 16.67 -12.89 -10.44
CA LYS A 244 16.42 -14.33 -10.57
C LYS A 244 15.01 -14.76 -10.18
N TRP A 245 14.41 -15.63 -10.99
CA TRP A 245 13.27 -16.45 -10.61
C TRP A 245 13.69 -17.91 -10.43
N THR A 246 13.40 -18.52 -9.28
CA THR A 246 13.63 -19.94 -9.00
C THR A 246 12.31 -20.66 -8.77
N ASN A 247 11.86 -21.44 -9.75
CA ASN A 247 10.68 -22.30 -9.67
C ASN A 247 11.12 -23.76 -9.56
N SER A 248 10.76 -24.47 -8.49
CA SER A 248 11.23 -25.86 -8.27
C SER A 248 10.36 -26.95 -8.90
N GLY A 249 9.11 -26.63 -9.24
CA GLY A 249 8.10 -27.54 -9.78
C GLY A 249 7.70 -27.18 -11.21
N PRO A 250 6.47 -27.50 -11.63
CA PRO A 250 5.93 -27.10 -12.93
C PRO A 250 5.85 -25.58 -13.09
N LEU A 251 5.95 -25.12 -14.34
CA LEU A 251 5.71 -23.76 -14.80
C LEU A 251 4.89 -23.82 -16.08
#